data_AF-A0A9W6MDZ4-F1
#
_entry.id   AF-A0A9W6MDZ4-F1
#
_cell.length_a   1.000
_cell.length_b   1.000
_cell.length_c   1.000
_cell.angle_alpha   90.00
_cell.angle_beta   90.00
_cell.angle_gamma   90.00
#
_symmetry.space_group_name_H-M   'P 1'
#
loop_
_entity.id
_entity.type
_entity.pdbx_description
1 polymer ?
#
loop_
_entity_poly.entity_id
_entity_poly.type
_entity_poly.pdbx_seq_one_letter_code
_entity_poly.pdbx_strand_id
1 'polypeptide(L)'
;MIRRLIRTRWGALATIAVIAGGVCVYMSSVWRGDSWLSGVLVNVGTGLVLFLPLLLIGWGVERRLDDVRKRQDVAAERQAQIEERQAEVTSDVARLEGEITKTQDDLRLTREELSDAVVARLAAKRSEDSKIFSAVGVDPKQEEMFAAINRASKLGIVAPVGPRVYVPGGDVYVRFATDQEEYGAGVIVLFVETPSGESKEELGWYPGESATDLLVSLGELLQSIGRYPGDKSFGSLRLFSDLHDLLDIGHQWSINGKVALHELAPLVQFCPPQWVVTMSGITSLDPAGYTIPVSRFDEDWESHMGGKPWVDQDSLQEALAAGRALFHAYRLASHPRSPWDSEVPF
;
A
#
# COMPACT_ATOMS: atom_id res chain seq x y z
N MET A 1 44.24 40.93 30.03
CA MET A 1 45.09 41.46 31.12
C MET A 1 46.46 41.99 30.64
N ILE A 2 47.13 41.35 29.68
CA ILE A 2 48.50 41.71 29.21
C ILE A 2 48.60 43.10 28.55
N ARG A 3 47.55 43.58 27.86
CA ARG A 3 47.53 44.91 27.20
C ARG A 3 47.64 46.10 28.17
N ARG A 4 47.22 45.97 29.44
CA ARG A 4 47.36 47.05 30.44
C ARG A 4 48.80 47.16 30.97
N LEU A 5 49.53 46.05 31.05
CA LEU A 5 50.91 46.00 31.55
C LEU A 5 51.95 46.57 30.59
N ILE A 6 51.71 46.51 29.28
CA ILE A 6 52.66 47.06 28.29
C ILE A 6 52.51 48.58 28.19
N ARG A 7 51.29 49.12 28.26
CA ARG A 7 51.04 50.57 28.23
C ARG A 7 51.65 51.29 29.43
N THR A 8 51.70 50.64 30.60
CA THR A 8 52.33 51.21 31.81
C THR A 8 53.85 51.22 31.74
N ARG A 9 54.50 50.22 31.11
CA ARG A 9 55.97 50.17 31.01
C ARG A 9 56.56 51.26 30.11
N TRP A 10 55.94 51.54 28.97
CA TRP A 10 56.40 52.60 28.07
C TRP A 10 56.10 54.00 28.60
N GLY A 11 54.93 54.17 29.22
CA GLY A 11 54.61 55.40 29.96
C GLY A 11 55.65 55.67 31.05
N ALA A 12 55.96 54.66 31.87
CA ALA A 12 56.96 54.76 32.92
C ALA A 12 58.37 55.10 32.39
N LEU A 13 58.83 54.49 31.30
CA LEU A 13 60.13 54.80 30.70
C LEU A 13 60.20 56.23 30.16
N ALA A 14 59.13 56.72 29.53
CA ALA A 14 59.05 58.12 29.10
C ALA A 14 59.04 59.08 30.29
N THR A 15 58.34 58.75 31.38
CA THR A 15 58.34 59.56 32.61
C THR A 15 59.73 59.58 33.27
N ILE A 16 60.41 58.43 33.34
CA ILE A 16 61.78 58.32 33.88
C ILE A 16 62.76 59.13 33.04
N ALA A 17 62.64 59.11 31.72
CA ALA A 17 63.45 59.91 30.81
C ALA A 17 63.31 61.42 31.04
N VAL A 18 62.05 61.89 31.18
CA VAL A 18 61.76 63.31 31.46
C VAL A 18 62.29 63.71 32.84
N ILE A 19 62.11 62.86 33.85
CA ILE A 19 62.64 63.09 35.20
C ILE A 19 64.17 63.14 35.18
N ALA A 20 64.84 62.18 34.54
CA ALA A 20 66.29 62.14 34.43
C ALA A 20 66.86 63.35 33.68
N GLY A 21 66.20 63.77 32.59
CA GLY A 21 66.55 64.99 31.87
C GLY A 21 66.36 66.25 32.73
N GLY A 22 65.25 66.33 33.47
CA GLY A 22 65.00 67.40 34.43
C GLY A 22 66.02 67.45 35.57
N VAL A 23 66.45 66.29 36.09
CA VAL A 23 67.51 66.19 37.10
C VAL A 23 68.86 66.65 36.53
N CYS A 24 69.20 66.31 35.29
CA CYS A 24 70.43 66.78 34.64
C CYS A 24 70.43 68.32 34.49
N VAL A 25 69.31 68.90 34.09
CA VAL A 25 69.14 70.37 33.98
C VAL A 25 69.20 71.03 35.35
N TYR A 26 68.58 70.44 36.37
CA TYR A 26 68.61 70.94 37.74
C TYR A 26 70.02 70.91 38.34
N MET A 27 70.74 69.79 38.18
CA MET A 27 72.12 69.61 38.67
C MET A 27 73.10 70.59 38.00
N SER A 28 72.88 70.92 36.72
CA SER A 28 73.64 72.00 36.04
C SER A 28 73.51 73.35 36.74
N SER A 29 72.36 73.66 37.36
CA SER A 29 72.17 74.91 38.10
C SER A 29 72.89 74.95 39.45
N VAL A 30 73.10 73.78 40.07
CA VAL A 30 73.78 73.64 41.37
C VAL A 30 75.30 73.72 41.21
N TRP A 31 75.83 73.27 40.07
CA TRP A 31 77.27 73.24 39.79
C TRP A 31 77.73 74.42 38.92
N ARG A 32 77.34 75.63 39.29
CA ARG A 32 77.72 76.88 38.56
C ARG A 32 79.21 77.21 38.59
N GLY A 33 80.01 76.51 39.40
CA GLY A 33 81.46 76.74 39.51
C GLY A 33 82.29 76.23 38.33
N ASP A 34 81.74 75.32 37.51
CA ASP A 34 82.47 74.69 36.40
C ASP A 34 81.67 74.79 35.08
N SER A 35 82.05 75.74 34.24
CA SER A 35 81.28 76.16 33.05
C SER A 35 81.19 75.08 31.97
N TRP A 36 82.19 74.20 31.88
CA TRP A 36 82.22 73.13 30.89
C TRP A 36 81.22 72.02 31.22
N LEU A 37 81.17 71.58 32.48
CA LEU A 37 80.34 70.47 32.91
C LEU A 37 78.85 70.82 32.88
N SER A 38 78.53 72.08 33.24
CA SER A 38 77.18 72.63 33.14
C SER A 38 76.66 72.67 31.70
N GLY A 39 77.49 73.07 30.74
CA GLY A 39 77.11 73.09 29.32
C GLY A 39 76.83 71.70 28.74
N VAL A 40 77.64 70.70 29.11
CA VAL A 40 77.42 69.30 28.68
C VAL A 40 76.13 68.74 29.28
N LEU A 41 75.87 68.98 30.57
CA LEU A 41 74.64 68.51 31.25
C LEU A 41 73.37 69.12 30.67
N VAL A 42 73.39 70.41 30.29
CA VAL A 42 72.25 71.06 29.65
C VAL A 42 72.01 70.50 28.26
N ASN A 43 73.04 70.35 27.43
CA ASN A 43 72.88 69.82 26.07
C ASN A 43 72.43 68.35 26.07
N VAL A 44 73.00 67.52 26.94
CA VAL A 44 72.61 66.11 27.10
C VAL A 44 71.21 66.00 27.69
N GLY A 45 70.89 66.79 28.72
CA GLY A 45 69.57 66.82 29.35
C GLY A 45 68.47 67.27 28.38
N THR A 46 68.72 68.32 27.61
CA THR A 46 67.77 68.84 26.62
C THR A 46 67.58 67.86 25.47
N GLY A 47 68.65 67.21 25.01
CA GLY A 47 68.60 66.15 24.01
C GLY A 47 67.77 64.95 24.48
N LEU A 48 67.96 64.51 25.73
CA LEU A 48 67.19 63.43 26.33
C LEU A 48 65.70 63.77 26.46
N VAL A 49 65.36 64.99 26.88
CA VAL A 49 63.97 65.41 27.06
C VAL A 49 63.25 65.54 25.71
N LEU A 50 63.92 66.04 24.66
CA LEU A 50 63.30 66.25 23.36
C LEU A 50 63.23 64.98 22.51
N PHE A 51 64.33 64.24 22.40
CA PHE A 51 64.43 63.15 21.42
C PHE A 51 64.02 61.78 21.96
N LEU A 52 64.24 61.51 23.25
CA LEU A 52 63.95 60.18 23.80
C LEU A 52 62.45 59.84 23.79
N PRO A 53 61.51 60.77 24.12
CA PRO A 53 60.08 60.48 24.00
C PRO A 53 59.65 60.21 22.57
N LEU A 54 60.20 60.95 21.60
CA LEU A 54 59.91 60.76 20.17
C LEU A 54 60.40 59.40 19.66
N LEU A 55 61.60 58.96 20.07
CA LEU A 55 62.13 57.63 19.73
C LEU A 55 61.29 56.49 20.34
N LEU A 56 60.86 56.63 21.60
CA LEU A 56 60.01 55.63 22.25
C LEU A 56 58.62 55.53 21.58
N ILE A 57 58.07 56.65 21.10
CA ILE A 57 56.82 56.65 20.33
C ILE A 57 57.05 55.96 18.97
N GLY A 58 58.14 56.27 18.27
CA GLY A 58 58.50 55.63 17.00
C GLY A 58 58.57 54.11 17.12
N TRP A 59 59.31 53.60 18.12
CA TRP A 59 59.40 52.16 18.39
C TRP A 59 58.07 51.52 18.81
N GLY A 60 57.24 52.27 19.54
CA GLY A 60 55.90 51.82 19.93
C GLY A 60 54.95 51.69 18.74
N VAL A 61 55.06 52.58 17.76
CA VAL A 61 54.27 52.57 16.52
C VAL A 61 54.72 51.44 15.60
N GLU A 62 56.02 51.23 15.41
CA GLU A 62 56.57 50.10 14.63
C GLU A 62 56.12 48.75 15.19
N ARG A 63 56.26 48.54 16.51
CA ARG A 63 55.80 47.29 17.14
C ARG A 63 54.31 47.06 17.00
N ARG A 64 53.49 48.12 17.00
CA ARG A 64 52.03 47.98 16.79
C ARG A 64 51.68 47.69 15.34
N LEU A 65 52.39 48.29 14.39
CA LEU A 65 52.23 48.00 12.97
C LEU A 65 52.57 46.53 12.67
N ASP A 66 53.64 46.00 13.27
CA ASP A 66 54.00 44.58 13.13
C ASP A 66 52.99 43.65 13.80
N ASP A 67 52.47 44.01 14.97
CA ASP A 67 51.40 43.24 15.65
C ASP A 67 50.09 43.24 14.85
N VAL A 68 49.77 44.35 14.18
CA VAL A 68 48.58 44.48 13.33
C VAL A 68 48.77 43.70 12.05
N ARG A 69 49.93 43.77 11.39
CA ARG A 69 50.27 42.95 10.22
C ARG A 69 50.16 41.47 10.53
N LYS A 70 50.78 41.01 11.62
CA LYS A 70 50.67 39.61 12.06
C LYS A 70 49.23 39.16 12.33
N ARG A 71 48.39 40.05 12.87
CA ARG A 71 46.96 39.73 13.07
C ARG A 71 46.16 39.73 11.77
N GLN A 72 46.52 40.57 10.81
CA GLN A 72 45.92 40.56 9.47
C GLN A 72 46.32 39.29 8.72
N ASP A 73 47.58 38.87 8.79
CA ASP A 73 48.06 37.63 8.17
C ASP A 73 47.36 36.40 8.74
N VAL A 74 47.26 36.31 10.09
CA VAL A 74 46.53 35.20 10.75
C VAL A 74 45.03 35.25 10.46
N ALA A 75 44.44 36.44 10.29
CA ALA A 75 43.03 36.55 9.90
C ALA A 75 42.81 36.12 8.45
N ALA A 76 43.73 36.47 7.54
CA ALA A 76 43.71 36.05 6.14
C ALA A 76 43.86 34.52 6.01
N GLU A 77 44.79 33.91 6.75
CA GLU A 77 44.95 32.45 6.79
C GLU A 77 43.68 31.74 7.31
N ARG A 78 43.06 32.27 8.37
CA ARG A 78 41.80 31.72 8.89
C ARG A 78 40.66 31.86 7.90
N GLN A 79 40.58 32.98 7.18
CA GLN A 79 39.57 33.20 6.16
C GLN A 79 39.74 32.19 5.03
N ALA A 80 40.97 31.98 4.55
CA ALA A 80 41.29 30.99 3.52
C ALA A 80 40.92 29.56 3.97
N GLN A 81 41.21 29.18 5.23
CA GLN A 81 40.80 27.88 5.77
C GLN A 81 39.28 27.72 5.87
N ILE A 82 38.54 28.79 6.16
CA ILE A 82 37.08 28.76 6.20
C ILE A 82 36.51 28.59 4.80
N GLU A 83 37.05 29.32 3.82
CA GLU A 83 36.64 29.20 2.41
C GLU A 83 36.92 27.80 1.85
N GLU A 84 38.07 27.21 2.17
CA GLU A 84 38.43 25.84 1.79
C GLU A 84 37.45 24.82 2.41
N ARG A 85 37.15 24.94 3.70
CA ARG A 85 36.16 24.08 4.37
C ARG A 85 34.74 24.29 3.83
N GLN A 86 34.36 25.52 3.49
CA GLN A 86 33.06 25.80 2.89
C GLN A 86 32.96 25.20 1.49
N ALA A 87 34.03 25.26 0.69
CA ALA A 87 34.09 24.60 -0.61
C ALA A 87 33.99 23.07 -0.48
N GLU A 88 34.70 22.47 0.48
CA GLU A 88 34.63 21.04 0.78
C GLU A 88 33.23 20.60 1.21
N VAL A 89 32.62 21.30 2.18
CA VAL A 89 31.24 21.02 2.63
C VAL A 89 30.24 21.19 1.49
N THR A 90 30.39 22.20 0.64
CA THR A 90 29.49 22.40 -0.51
C THR A 90 29.61 21.25 -1.51
N SER A 91 30.83 20.77 -1.75
CA SER A 91 31.07 19.60 -2.60
C SER A 91 30.46 18.33 -2.01
N ASP A 92 30.60 18.11 -0.71
CA ASP A 92 30.03 16.95 -0.04
C ASP A 92 28.50 16.99 -0.01
N VAL A 93 27.90 18.17 0.21
CA VAL A 93 26.45 18.36 0.12
C VAL A 93 25.95 18.07 -1.29
N ALA A 94 26.61 18.59 -2.32
CA ALA A 94 26.24 18.32 -3.72
C ALA A 94 26.35 16.82 -4.07
N ARG A 95 27.37 16.13 -3.54
CA ARG A 95 27.54 14.69 -3.70
C ARG A 95 26.42 13.90 -3.00
N LEU A 96 26.10 14.25 -1.75
CA LEU A 96 25.01 13.63 -1.00
C LEU A 96 23.65 13.86 -1.66
N GLU A 97 23.38 15.06 -2.18
CA GLU A 97 22.18 15.35 -2.96
C GLU A 97 22.10 14.46 -4.23
N GLY A 98 23.24 14.24 -4.90
CA GLY A 98 23.33 13.31 -6.02
C GLY A 98 23.07 11.84 -5.62
N GLU A 99 23.60 11.39 -4.48
CA GLU A 99 23.37 10.04 -3.96
C GLU A 99 21.91 9.83 -3.52
N ILE A 100 21.30 10.84 -2.89
CA ILE A 100 19.88 10.81 -2.47
C ILE A 100 18.97 10.74 -3.68
N THR A 101 19.18 11.58 -4.70
CA THR A 101 18.36 11.57 -5.92
C THR A 101 18.47 10.23 -6.65
N LYS A 102 19.68 9.69 -6.79
CA LYS A 102 19.89 8.35 -7.35
C LYS A 102 19.16 7.25 -6.56
N THR A 103 19.26 7.28 -5.22
CA THR A 103 18.57 6.30 -4.37
C THR A 103 17.06 6.41 -4.50
N GLN A 104 16.52 7.63 -4.60
CA GLN A 104 15.08 7.85 -4.82
C GLN A 104 14.62 7.31 -6.18
N ASP A 105 15.42 7.49 -7.23
CA ASP A 105 15.12 6.95 -8.56
C ASP A 105 15.19 5.41 -8.57
N ASP A 106 16.22 4.81 -7.95
CA ASP A 106 16.34 3.36 -7.81
C ASP A 106 15.15 2.77 -7.01
N LEU A 107 14.71 3.45 -5.95
CA LEU A 107 13.52 3.05 -5.17
C LEU A 107 12.22 3.14 -5.97
N ARG A 108 12.10 4.15 -6.84
CA ARG A 108 10.93 4.28 -7.72
C ARG A 108 10.91 3.15 -8.76
N LEU A 109 12.04 2.90 -9.42
CA LEU A 109 12.17 1.84 -10.42
C LEU A 109 11.88 0.46 -9.81
N THR A 110 12.49 0.14 -8.67
CA THR A 110 12.23 -1.14 -7.98
C THR A 110 10.78 -1.30 -7.54
N ARG A 111 10.10 -0.21 -7.14
CA ARG A 111 8.67 -0.24 -6.82
C ARG A 111 7.81 -0.49 -8.05
N GLU A 112 8.14 0.13 -9.19
CA GLU A 112 7.45 -0.08 -10.46
C GLU A 112 7.63 -1.52 -10.95
N GLU A 113 8.87 -2.04 -10.94
CA GLU A 113 9.18 -3.43 -11.30
C GLU A 113 8.44 -4.44 -10.42
N LEU A 114 8.38 -4.19 -9.11
CA LEU A 114 7.62 -5.05 -8.18
C LEU A 114 6.12 -4.99 -8.48
N SER A 115 5.58 -3.81 -8.74
CA SER A 115 4.17 -3.63 -9.11
C SER A 115 3.84 -4.43 -10.37
N ASP A 116 4.66 -4.32 -11.41
CA ASP A 116 4.48 -5.03 -12.67
C ASP A 116 4.60 -6.55 -12.50
N ALA A 117 5.57 -7.02 -11.73
CA ALA A 117 5.73 -8.43 -11.42
C ALA A 117 4.53 -9.00 -10.67
N VAL A 118 3.94 -8.25 -9.73
CA VAL A 118 2.73 -8.65 -9.00
C VAL A 118 1.52 -8.70 -9.94
N VAL A 119 1.32 -7.68 -10.78
CA VAL A 119 0.22 -7.65 -11.76
C VAL A 119 0.33 -8.82 -12.73
N ALA A 120 1.52 -9.09 -13.27
CA ALA A 120 1.77 -10.22 -14.17
C ALA A 120 1.47 -11.57 -13.49
N ARG A 121 1.89 -11.74 -12.24
CA ARG A 121 1.63 -12.97 -11.48
C ARG A 121 0.15 -13.16 -11.16
N LEU A 122 -0.57 -12.09 -10.84
CA LEU A 122 -2.03 -12.13 -10.64
C LEU A 122 -2.76 -12.46 -11.94
N ALA A 123 -2.35 -11.88 -13.08
CA ALA A 123 -2.91 -12.20 -14.39
C ALA A 123 -2.70 -13.67 -14.77
N ALA A 124 -1.51 -14.23 -14.51
CA ALA A 124 -1.21 -15.64 -14.73
C ALA A 124 -2.14 -16.55 -13.90
N LYS A 125 -2.33 -16.25 -12.61
CA LYS A 125 -3.27 -17.00 -11.75
C LYS A 125 -4.71 -16.92 -12.24
N ARG A 126 -5.18 -15.73 -12.64
CA ARG A 126 -6.54 -15.56 -13.20
C ARG A 126 -6.74 -16.36 -14.48
N SER A 127 -5.72 -16.45 -15.32
CA SER A 127 -5.75 -17.29 -16.54
C SER A 127 -5.79 -18.78 -16.21
N GLU A 128 -5.07 -19.23 -15.19
CA GLU A 128 -5.15 -20.60 -14.69
C GLU A 128 -6.54 -20.92 -14.13
N ASP A 129 -7.09 -20.05 -13.29
CA ASP A 129 -8.45 -20.18 -12.73
C ASP A 129 -9.50 -20.25 -13.85
N SER A 130 -9.38 -19.41 -14.88
CA SER A 130 -10.29 -19.41 -16.03
C SER A 130 -10.24 -20.74 -16.79
N LYS A 131 -9.05 -21.33 -17.00
CA LYS A 131 -8.92 -22.64 -17.64
C LYS A 131 -9.58 -23.75 -16.82
N ILE A 132 -9.42 -23.71 -15.49
CA ILE A 132 -10.05 -24.68 -14.58
C ILE A 132 -11.57 -24.59 -14.70
N PHE A 133 -12.14 -23.38 -14.71
CA PHE A 133 -13.59 -23.21 -14.83
C PHE A 133 -14.10 -23.60 -16.22
N SER A 134 -13.41 -23.23 -17.31
CA SER A 134 -13.82 -23.57 -18.68
C SER A 134 -13.84 -25.07 -18.96
N ALA A 135 -13.05 -25.88 -18.24
CA ALA A 135 -13.04 -27.34 -18.41
C ALA A 135 -14.39 -27.98 -18.04
N VAL A 136 -15.14 -27.37 -17.11
CA VAL A 136 -16.43 -27.85 -16.61
C VAL A 136 -17.51 -27.97 -17.70
N GLY A 137 -17.51 -27.06 -18.69
CA GLY A 137 -18.61 -26.98 -19.67
C GLY A 137 -18.46 -27.88 -20.90
N VAL A 138 -17.27 -28.40 -21.20
CA VAL A 138 -16.98 -29.07 -22.48
C VAL A 138 -16.93 -30.60 -22.35
N ASP A 139 -16.12 -31.11 -21.42
CA ASP A 139 -15.95 -32.55 -21.16
C ASP A 139 -15.76 -32.73 -19.64
N PRO A 140 -16.86 -32.68 -18.86
CA PRO A 140 -16.77 -32.61 -17.41
C PRO A 140 -16.20 -33.90 -16.83
N LYS A 141 -14.93 -33.85 -16.41
CA LYS A 141 -14.33 -34.90 -15.59
C LYS A 141 -14.54 -34.60 -14.13
N GLN A 142 -14.75 -35.65 -13.35
CA GLN A 142 -15.00 -35.55 -11.92
C GLN A 142 -13.91 -34.76 -11.19
N GLU A 143 -12.63 -35.04 -11.46
CA GLU A 143 -11.50 -34.37 -10.82
C GLU A 143 -11.41 -32.88 -11.18
N GLU A 144 -11.67 -32.55 -12.46
CA GLU A 144 -11.66 -31.17 -12.95
C GLU A 144 -12.82 -30.37 -12.35
N MET A 145 -14.01 -30.98 -12.25
CA MET A 145 -15.17 -30.41 -11.57
C MET A 145 -14.89 -30.17 -10.08
N PHE A 146 -14.32 -31.16 -9.39
CA PHE A 146 -13.98 -31.06 -7.98
C PHE A 146 -13.00 -29.91 -7.74
N ALA A 147 -11.94 -29.83 -8.57
CA ALA A 147 -10.97 -28.76 -8.52
C ALA A 147 -11.61 -27.39 -8.77
N ALA A 148 -12.50 -27.28 -9.75
CA ALA A 148 -13.21 -26.04 -10.09
C ALA A 148 -14.10 -25.55 -8.94
N ILE A 149 -14.98 -26.39 -8.40
CA ILE A 149 -15.90 -26.00 -7.32
C ILE A 149 -15.13 -25.66 -6.04
N ASN A 150 -14.14 -26.47 -5.66
CA ASN A 150 -13.31 -26.21 -4.49
C ASN A 150 -12.51 -24.91 -4.66
N ARG A 151 -11.96 -24.65 -5.86
CA ARG A 151 -11.26 -23.41 -6.18
C ARG A 151 -12.20 -22.20 -6.09
N ALA A 152 -13.40 -22.30 -6.64
CA ALA A 152 -14.41 -21.24 -6.58
C ALA A 152 -14.86 -20.94 -5.14
N SER A 153 -15.07 -21.98 -4.33
CA SER A 153 -15.41 -21.85 -2.91
C SER A 153 -14.29 -21.14 -2.14
N LYS A 154 -13.03 -21.53 -2.35
CA LYS A 154 -11.84 -20.86 -1.75
C LYS A 154 -11.67 -19.40 -2.17
N LEU A 155 -12.15 -19.03 -3.37
CA LEU A 155 -12.14 -17.65 -3.85
C LEU A 155 -13.35 -16.86 -3.35
N GLY A 156 -14.30 -17.48 -2.65
CA GLY A 156 -15.55 -16.85 -2.22
C GLY A 156 -16.51 -16.58 -3.39
N ILE A 157 -16.30 -17.23 -4.54
CA ILE A 157 -17.12 -17.05 -5.74
C ILE A 157 -18.48 -17.72 -5.55
N VAL A 158 -18.51 -18.97 -5.07
CA VAL A 158 -19.73 -19.73 -4.83
C VAL A 158 -20.00 -19.89 -3.34
N ALA A 159 -21.26 -20.10 -2.99
CA ALA A 159 -21.68 -20.36 -1.61
C ALA A 159 -20.89 -21.54 -1.00
N PRO A 160 -20.55 -21.49 0.30
CA PRO A 160 -19.80 -22.57 0.97
C PRO A 160 -20.48 -23.94 0.87
N VAL A 161 -21.82 -23.96 0.88
CA VAL A 161 -22.63 -25.18 0.71
C VAL A 161 -22.63 -25.73 -0.72
N GLY A 162 -22.03 -25.00 -1.67
CA GLY A 162 -21.93 -25.36 -3.07
C GLY A 162 -22.93 -24.64 -3.98
N PRO A 163 -22.61 -24.52 -5.28
CA PRO A 163 -23.50 -23.96 -6.28
C PRO A 163 -24.69 -24.88 -6.59
N ARG A 164 -25.79 -24.28 -7.00
CA ARG A 164 -27.06 -24.93 -7.31
C ARG A 164 -27.48 -24.66 -8.75
N VAL A 165 -27.93 -25.71 -9.43
CA VAL A 165 -28.34 -25.67 -10.85
C VAL A 165 -29.74 -26.26 -11.01
N TYR A 166 -30.56 -25.63 -11.85
CA TYR A 166 -31.91 -26.11 -12.17
C TYR A 166 -31.87 -27.35 -13.06
N VAL A 167 -32.71 -28.36 -12.78
CA VAL A 167 -32.88 -29.51 -13.67
C VAL A 167 -33.89 -29.17 -14.76
N PRO A 168 -33.49 -29.09 -16.05
CA PRO A 168 -34.40 -28.70 -17.12
C PRO A 168 -35.65 -29.57 -17.20
N GLY A 169 -36.81 -28.92 -17.29
CA GLY A 169 -38.11 -29.60 -17.42
C GLY A 169 -38.67 -30.19 -16.12
N GLY A 170 -37.95 -30.06 -15.00
CA GLY A 170 -38.42 -30.49 -13.68
C GLY A 170 -38.82 -29.32 -12.78
N ASP A 171 -39.01 -29.59 -11.50
CA ASP A 171 -39.20 -28.57 -10.43
C ASP A 171 -38.15 -28.71 -9.32
N VAL A 172 -37.04 -29.37 -9.63
CA VAL A 172 -35.96 -29.68 -8.70
C VAL A 172 -34.65 -29.08 -9.17
N TYR A 173 -33.72 -29.01 -8.23
CA TYR A 173 -32.39 -28.45 -8.42
C TYR A 173 -31.33 -29.44 -7.95
N VAL A 174 -30.13 -29.34 -8.49
CA VAL A 174 -28.97 -30.10 -8.06
C VAL A 174 -27.96 -29.13 -7.45
N ARG A 175 -27.62 -29.32 -6.18
CA ARG A 175 -26.54 -28.60 -5.51
C ARG A 175 -25.29 -29.48 -5.46
N PHE A 176 -24.15 -28.91 -5.84
CA PHE A 176 -22.87 -29.61 -5.90
C PHE A 176 -22.01 -29.26 -4.67
N ALA A 177 -21.86 -30.18 -3.73
CA ALA A 177 -21.05 -30.00 -2.54
C ALA A 177 -19.71 -30.74 -2.63
N THR A 178 -18.64 -30.13 -2.10
CA THR A 178 -17.28 -30.69 -2.12
C THR A 178 -16.61 -30.65 -0.75
N ASP A 179 -17.38 -30.71 0.33
CA ASP A 179 -16.83 -30.70 1.69
C ASP A 179 -16.00 -31.98 1.93
N GLN A 180 -14.68 -31.80 2.00
CA GLN A 180 -13.75 -32.91 2.16
C GLN A 180 -13.78 -33.52 3.57
N GLU A 181 -14.17 -32.73 4.58
CA GLU A 181 -14.26 -33.22 5.96
C GLU A 181 -15.48 -34.12 6.13
N GLU A 182 -16.59 -33.78 5.46
CA GLU A 182 -17.84 -34.52 5.54
C GLU A 182 -17.88 -35.74 4.61
N TYR A 183 -17.51 -35.58 3.33
CA TYR A 183 -17.75 -36.60 2.30
C TYR A 183 -16.48 -37.36 1.86
N GLY A 184 -15.32 -36.92 2.31
CA GLY A 184 -14.03 -37.49 1.94
C GLY A 184 -13.33 -36.78 0.78
N ALA A 185 -12.04 -37.06 0.63
CA ALA A 185 -11.18 -36.36 -0.32
C ALA A 185 -11.57 -36.66 -1.77
N GLY A 186 -11.94 -35.61 -2.51
CA GLY A 186 -12.18 -35.70 -3.94
C GLY A 186 -13.55 -36.25 -4.31
N VAL A 187 -14.52 -36.32 -3.38
CA VAL A 187 -15.91 -36.70 -3.69
C VAL A 187 -16.74 -35.43 -3.92
N ILE A 188 -17.63 -35.46 -4.92
CA ILE A 188 -18.66 -34.44 -5.11
C ILE A 188 -20.00 -35.05 -4.74
N VAL A 189 -20.75 -34.44 -3.83
CA VAL A 189 -22.10 -34.88 -3.49
C VAL A 189 -23.10 -33.97 -4.17
N LEU A 190 -23.98 -34.58 -4.96
CA LEU A 190 -25.09 -33.93 -5.64
C LEU A 190 -26.34 -34.06 -4.77
N PHE A 191 -26.79 -32.96 -4.20
CA PHE A 191 -28.05 -32.91 -3.46
C PHE A 191 -29.18 -32.54 -4.41
N VAL A 192 -30.20 -33.40 -4.49
CA VAL A 192 -31.44 -33.09 -5.21
C VAL A 192 -32.37 -32.33 -4.27
N GLU A 193 -32.65 -31.08 -4.60
CA GLU A 193 -33.34 -30.13 -3.73
C GLU A 193 -34.62 -29.58 -4.35
N THR A 194 -35.58 -29.24 -3.49
CA THR A 194 -36.76 -28.45 -3.86
C THR A 194 -36.37 -26.99 -4.13
N PRO A 195 -37.29 -26.15 -4.68
CA PRO A 195 -37.05 -24.71 -4.86
C PRO A 195 -36.56 -23.96 -3.61
N SER A 196 -36.93 -24.43 -2.41
CA SER A 196 -36.52 -23.85 -1.12
C SER A 196 -35.17 -24.33 -0.58
N GLY A 197 -34.47 -25.22 -1.29
CA GLY A 197 -33.20 -25.79 -0.81
C GLY A 197 -33.38 -26.86 0.28
N GLU A 198 -34.53 -27.53 0.30
CA GLU A 198 -34.74 -28.73 1.11
C GLU A 198 -34.21 -29.94 0.33
N SER A 199 -33.19 -30.61 0.87
CA SER A 199 -32.65 -31.84 0.28
C SER A 199 -33.65 -32.98 0.38
N LYS A 200 -33.83 -33.70 -0.72
CA LYS A 200 -34.68 -34.90 -0.80
C LYS A 200 -33.85 -36.16 -0.86
N GLU A 201 -32.80 -36.15 -1.69
CA GLU A 201 -31.91 -37.27 -1.91
C GLU A 201 -30.50 -36.77 -2.23
N GLU A 202 -29.51 -37.64 -2.06
CA GLU A 202 -28.11 -37.35 -2.37
C GLU A 202 -27.51 -38.40 -3.30
N LEU A 203 -26.57 -37.98 -4.14
CA LEU A 203 -25.85 -38.83 -5.07
C LEU A 203 -24.37 -38.47 -5.03
N GLY A 204 -23.51 -39.45 -4.72
CA GLY A 204 -22.06 -39.27 -4.77
C GLY A 204 -21.53 -39.39 -6.20
N TRP A 205 -20.58 -38.52 -6.56
CA TRP A 205 -19.75 -38.64 -7.76
C TRP A 205 -18.30 -38.84 -7.34
N TYR A 206 -17.82 -40.07 -7.52
CA TYR A 206 -16.54 -40.54 -7.02
C TYR A 206 -15.41 -40.41 -8.06
N PRO A 207 -14.14 -40.32 -7.61
CA PRO A 207 -13.00 -40.31 -8.51
C PRO A 207 -12.98 -41.51 -9.48
N GLY A 208 -12.82 -41.22 -10.77
CA GLY A 208 -12.78 -42.22 -11.84
C GLY A 208 -14.14 -42.55 -12.47
N GLU A 209 -15.26 -42.08 -11.90
CA GLU A 209 -16.58 -42.23 -12.51
C GLU A 209 -16.78 -41.24 -13.66
N SER A 210 -17.41 -41.70 -14.75
CA SER A 210 -17.72 -40.83 -15.88
C SER A 210 -18.90 -39.91 -15.58
N ALA A 211 -18.94 -38.73 -16.20
CA ALA A 211 -20.11 -37.86 -16.10
C ALA A 211 -21.38 -38.52 -16.67
N THR A 212 -21.24 -39.43 -17.64
CA THR A 212 -22.38 -40.18 -18.18
C THR A 212 -22.99 -41.10 -17.13
N ASP A 213 -22.17 -41.86 -16.40
CA ASP A 213 -22.65 -42.77 -15.35
C ASP A 213 -23.33 -41.99 -14.21
N LEU A 214 -22.76 -40.84 -13.84
CA LEU A 214 -23.38 -39.92 -12.88
C LEU A 214 -24.76 -39.45 -13.36
N LEU A 215 -24.87 -38.98 -14.61
CA LEU A 215 -26.11 -38.45 -15.16
C LEU A 215 -27.20 -39.53 -15.31
N VAL A 216 -26.82 -40.77 -15.63
CA VAL A 216 -27.72 -41.93 -15.62
C VAL A 216 -28.23 -42.16 -14.19
N SER A 217 -27.32 -42.21 -13.22
CA SER A 217 -27.67 -42.41 -11.81
C SER A 217 -28.57 -41.30 -11.26
N LEU A 218 -28.32 -40.04 -11.68
CA LEU A 218 -29.19 -38.91 -11.37
C LEU A 218 -30.57 -39.06 -12.02
N GLY A 219 -30.64 -39.51 -13.27
CA GLY A 219 -31.91 -39.78 -13.95
C GLY A 219 -32.74 -40.85 -13.23
N GLU A 220 -32.11 -41.96 -12.84
CA GLU A 220 -32.74 -43.03 -12.06
C GLU A 220 -33.21 -42.54 -10.68
N LEU A 221 -32.39 -41.72 -10.01
CA LEU A 221 -32.75 -41.09 -8.74
C LEU A 221 -33.97 -40.18 -8.89
N LEU A 222 -33.99 -39.31 -9.91
CA LEU A 222 -35.12 -38.45 -10.21
C LEU A 222 -36.38 -39.25 -10.54
N GLN A 223 -36.23 -40.41 -11.19
CA GLN A 223 -37.35 -41.27 -11.53
C GLN A 223 -37.93 -41.96 -10.29
N SER A 224 -37.08 -42.40 -9.36
CA SER A 224 -37.51 -43.06 -8.12
C SER A 224 -38.32 -42.12 -7.21
N ILE A 225 -38.00 -40.83 -7.20
CA ILE A 225 -38.75 -39.81 -6.46
C ILE A 225 -39.92 -39.19 -7.25
N GLY A 226 -40.19 -39.68 -8.47
CA GLY A 226 -41.29 -39.19 -9.31
C GLY A 226 -41.10 -37.76 -9.83
N ARG A 227 -39.85 -37.28 -9.95
CA ARG A 227 -39.48 -35.94 -10.42
C ARG A 227 -38.72 -35.93 -11.76
N TYR A 228 -38.58 -37.08 -12.39
CA TYR A 228 -37.92 -37.17 -13.69
C TYR A 228 -38.73 -36.46 -14.79
N PRO A 229 -38.14 -35.50 -15.53
CA PRO A 229 -38.86 -34.70 -16.50
C PRO A 229 -39.14 -35.44 -17.83
N GLY A 230 -38.65 -36.68 -17.96
CA GLY A 230 -38.71 -37.50 -19.17
C GLY A 230 -37.51 -37.31 -20.10
N ASP A 231 -37.20 -38.32 -20.90
CA ASP A 231 -35.96 -38.41 -21.70
C ASP A 231 -35.73 -37.22 -22.64
N LYS A 232 -36.82 -36.63 -23.17
CA LYS A 232 -36.75 -35.48 -24.09
C LYS A 232 -36.46 -34.17 -23.38
N SER A 233 -36.87 -34.06 -22.11
CA SER A 233 -36.76 -32.84 -21.32
C SER A 233 -35.57 -32.86 -20.37
N PHE A 234 -35.07 -34.05 -20.03
CA PHE A 234 -33.87 -34.24 -19.21
C PHE A 234 -32.62 -33.79 -19.98
N GLY A 235 -32.40 -32.47 -20.00
CA GLY A 235 -31.27 -31.83 -20.63
C GLY A 235 -30.00 -31.99 -19.79
N SER A 236 -29.49 -33.21 -19.66
CA SER A 236 -28.38 -33.56 -18.77
C SER A 236 -27.12 -32.72 -18.98
N LEU A 237 -26.80 -32.35 -20.23
CA LEU A 237 -25.68 -31.47 -20.55
C LEU A 237 -25.85 -30.03 -20.02
N ARG A 238 -27.10 -29.56 -19.87
CA ARG A 238 -27.34 -28.21 -19.35
C ARG A 238 -26.90 -28.04 -17.91
N LEU A 239 -26.92 -29.11 -17.11
CA LEU A 239 -26.47 -29.04 -15.71
C LEU A 239 -25.00 -28.56 -15.62
N PHE A 240 -24.16 -29.07 -16.51
CA PHE A 240 -22.74 -28.72 -16.53
C PHE A 240 -22.49 -27.38 -17.23
N SER A 241 -23.25 -27.03 -18.27
CA SER A 241 -23.14 -25.70 -18.89
C SER A 241 -23.58 -24.59 -17.94
N ASP A 242 -24.69 -24.77 -17.22
CA ASP A 242 -25.23 -23.76 -16.31
C ASP A 242 -24.31 -23.60 -15.08
N LEU A 243 -23.69 -24.70 -14.62
CA LEU A 243 -22.65 -24.64 -13.60
C LEU A 243 -21.41 -23.90 -14.10
N HIS A 244 -20.94 -24.22 -15.32
CA HIS A 244 -19.83 -23.50 -15.95
C HIS A 244 -20.13 -22.00 -16.02
N ASP A 245 -21.31 -21.62 -16.49
CA ASP A 245 -21.70 -20.21 -16.63
C ASP A 245 -21.72 -19.51 -15.28
N LEU A 246 -22.24 -20.15 -14.23
CA LEU A 246 -22.20 -19.63 -12.86
C LEU A 246 -20.76 -19.40 -12.38
N LEU A 247 -19.85 -20.33 -12.63
CA LEU A 247 -18.43 -20.22 -12.25
C LEU A 247 -17.70 -19.12 -13.04
N ASP A 248 -17.95 -19.03 -14.35
CA ASP A 248 -17.35 -17.99 -15.19
C ASP A 248 -17.86 -16.60 -14.80
N ILE A 249 -19.17 -16.42 -14.61
CA ILE A 249 -19.77 -15.18 -14.10
C ILE A 249 -19.05 -14.72 -12.84
N GLY A 250 -18.93 -15.62 -11.87
CA GLY A 250 -18.28 -15.32 -10.60
C GLY A 250 -16.80 -14.99 -10.72
N HIS A 251 -16.09 -15.67 -11.62
CA HIS A 251 -14.69 -15.36 -11.93
C HIS A 251 -14.54 -13.98 -12.57
N GLN A 252 -15.33 -13.67 -13.60
CA GLN A 252 -15.32 -12.37 -14.29
C GLN A 252 -15.62 -11.23 -13.30
N TRP A 253 -16.57 -11.44 -12.39
CA TRP A 253 -16.87 -10.50 -11.31
C TRP A 253 -15.68 -10.28 -10.37
N SER A 254 -14.96 -11.34 -10.01
CA SER A 254 -13.76 -11.26 -9.17
C SER A 254 -12.61 -10.47 -9.80
N ILE A 255 -12.52 -10.45 -11.13
CA ILE A 255 -11.43 -9.77 -11.87
C ILE A 255 -11.78 -8.32 -12.18
N ASN A 256 -13.02 -8.05 -12.59
CA ASN A 256 -13.37 -6.79 -13.26
C ASN A 256 -13.47 -5.58 -12.31
N GLY A 257 -13.52 -5.80 -10.98
CA GLY A 257 -13.42 -4.74 -9.96
C GLY A 257 -14.51 -3.65 -10.04
N LYS A 258 -15.52 -3.81 -10.91
CA LYS A 258 -16.61 -2.85 -11.14
C LYS A 258 -17.66 -2.90 -10.04
N VAL A 259 -17.84 -4.05 -9.42
CA VAL A 259 -18.62 -4.20 -8.20
C VAL A 259 -17.61 -4.50 -7.10
N ALA A 260 -17.65 -3.74 -6.02
CA ALA A 260 -16.70 -3.96 -4.95
C ALA A 260 -16.94 -5.36 -4.38
N LEU A 261 -15.92 -6.23 -4.37
CA LEU A 261 -16.06 -7.64 -4.01
C LEU A 261 -16.68 -7.88 -2.62
N HIS A 262 -16.67 -6.87 -1.75
CA HIS A 262 -17.33 -6.92 -0.44
C HIS A 262 -18.86 -6.73 -0.50
N GLU A 263 -19.40 -6.28 -1.64
CA GLU A 263 -20.84 -6.19 -1.90
C GLU A 263 -21.37 -7.43 -2.64
N LEU A 264 -20.49 -8.17 -3.32
CA LEU A 264 -20.84 -9.41 -4.00
C LEU A 264 -20.79 -10.57 -3.02
N ALA A 265 -21.95 -10.93 -2.48
CA ALA A 265 -22.08 -12.15 -1.73
C ALA A 265 -21.85 -13.36 -2.66
N PRO A 266 -21.37 -14.50 -2.11
CA PRO A 266 -21.11 -15.70 -2.90
C PRO A 266 -22.33 -16.15 -3.70
N LEU A 267 -22.09 -16.64 -4.92
CA LEU A 267 -23.13 -17.05 -5.86
C LEU A 267 -23.76 -18.39 -5.44
N VAL A 268 -25.09 -18.47 -5.55
CA VAL A 268 -25.87 -19.67 -5.24
C VAL A 268 -26.39 -20.31 -6.52
N GLN A 269 -27.06 -19.54 -7.38
CA GLN A 269 -27.74 -20.05 -8.58
C GLN A 269 -27.75 -19.00 -9.68
N PHE A 270 -27.56 -19.43 -10.92
CA PHE A 270 -27.76 -18.59 -12.10
C PHE A 270 -29.18 -18.82 -12.64
N CYS A 271 -29.91 -17.73 -12.88
CA CYS A 271 -31.22 -17.70 -13.52
C CYS A 271 -31.03 -17.01 -14.89
N PRO A 272 -30.73 -17.76 -15.96
CA PRO A 272 -30.40 -17.17 -17.24
C PRO A 272 -31.55 -16.33 -17.83
N PRO A 273 -31.24 -15.32 -18.67
CA PRO A 273 -29.89 -14.93 -19.08
C PRO A 273 -29.25 -13.86 -18.19
N GLN A 274 -29.97 -13.29 -17.22
CA GLN A 274 -29.58 -11.99 -16.63
C GLN A 274 -29.39 -11.99 -15.12
N TRP A 275 -30.05 -12.85 -14.35
CA TRP A 275 -30.08 -12.71 -12.90
C TRP A 275 -29.35 -13.84 -12.20
N VAL A 276 -28.69 -13.52 -11.09
CA VAL A 276 -28.00 -14.49 -10.24
C VAL A 276 -28.50 -14.35 -8.82
N VAL A 277 -28.83 -15.47 -8.19
CA VAL A 277 -29.09 -15.54 -6.75
C VAL A 277 -27.75 -15.62 -6.03
N THR A 278 -27.54 -14.73 -5.07
CA THR A 278 -26.37 -14.69 -4.20
C THR A 278 -26.78 -14.96 -2.75
N MET A 279 -25.82 -15.17 -1.87
CA MET A 279 -26.09 -15.36 -0.44
C MET A 279 -26.79 -14.15 0.22
N SER A 280 -26.81 -12.96 -0.39
CA SER A 280 -27.40 -11.74 0.17
C SER A 280 -28.58 -11.16 -0.62
N GLY A 281 -28.95 -11.77 -1.75
CA GLY A 281 -30.04 -11.24 -2.60
C GLY A 281 -30.04 -11.82 -4.00
N ILE A 282 -30.55 -11.03 -4.95
CA ILE A 282 -30.40 -11.30 -6.38
C ILE A 282 -29.72 -10.12 -7.07
N THR A 283 -28.85 -10.40 -8.04
CA THR A 283 -28.06 -9.39 -8.74
C THR A 283 -28.14 -9.59 -10.25
N SER A 284 -28.34 -8.50 -10.98
CA SER A 284 -28.33 -8.48 -12.44
C SER A 284 -26.90 -8.48 -12.99
N LEU A 285 -26.68 -9.26 -14.03
CA LEU A 285 -25.45 -9.31 -14.83
C LEU A 285 -25.27 -8.11 -15.76
N ASP A 286 -26.30 -7.24 -15.89
CA ASP A 286 -26.23 -6.05 -16.74
C ASP A 286 -25.11 -5.09 -16.27
N PRO A 287 -24.43 -4.36 -17.19
CA PRO A 287 -23.40 -3.39 -16.81
C PRO A 287 -23.83 -2.32 -15.81
N ALA A 288 -25.13 -2.01 -15.71
CA ALA A 288 -25.65 -1.08 -14.73
C ALA A 288 -25.66 -1.64 -13.29
N GLY A 289 -25.56 -2.96 -13.11
CA GLY A 289 -25.38 -3.63 -11.81
C GLY A 289 -26.52 -3.36 -10.82
N TYR A 290 -27.68 -3.96 -11.03
CA TYR A 290 -28.80 -3.82 -10.10
C TYR A 290 -28.87 -5.00 -9.12
N THR A 291 -28.92 -4.71 -7.82
CA THR A 291 -29.05 -5.72 -6.75
C THR A 291 -30.33 -5.49 -5.94
N ILE A 292 -31.08 -6.56 -5.72
CA ILE A 292 -32.21 -6.61 -4.81
C ILE A 292 -31.78 -7.43 -3.58
N PRO A 293 -31.55 -6.78 -2.42
CA PRO A 293 -31.15 -7.50 -1.21
C PRO A 293 -32.30 -8.33 -0.64
N VAL A 294 -31.98 -9.41 0.08
CA VAL A 294 -32.97 -10.30 0.74
C VAL A 294 -33.98 -9.54 1.61
N SER A 295 -33.54 -8.45 2.26
CA SER A 295 -34.38 -7.63 3.14
C SER A 295 -35.52 -6.91 2.42
N ARG A 296 -35.51 -6.89 1.08
CA ARG A 296 -36.51 -6.23 0.25
C ARG A 296 -37.30 -7.22 -0.60
N PHE A 297 -37.15 -8.54 -0.41
CA PHE A 297 -37.85 -9.52 -1.23
C PHE A 297 -39.38 -9.44 -1.15
N ASP A 298 -39.94 -8.88 -0.07
CA ASP A 298 -41.39 -8.70 0.10
C ASP A 298 -41.98 -7.51 -0.69
N GLU A 299 -41.15 -6.71 -1.37
CA GLU A 299 -41.60 -5.61 -2.22
C GLU A 299 -42.10 -6.08 -3.60
N ASP A 300 -42.92 -5.25 -4.25
CA ASP A 300 -43.46 -5.49 -5.61
C ASP A 300 -42.43 -5.14 -6.70
N TRP A 301 -41.40 -5.98 -6.77
CA TRP A 301 -40.31 -5.83 -7.74
C TRP A 301 -40.74 -6.07 -9.18
N GLU A 302 -41.70 -6.96 -9.42
CA GLU A 302 -42.21 -7.25 -10.76
C GLU A 302 -42.83 -5.99 -11.37
N SER A 303 -43.69 -5.29 -10.62
CA SER A 303 -44.25 -4.01 -11.07
C SER A 303 -43.17 -2.93 -11.20
N HIS A 304 -42.25 -2.83 -10.23
CA HIS A 304 -41.17 -1.85 -10.26
C HIS A 304 -40.22 -2.03 -11.47
N MET A 305 -40.01 -3.26 -11.91
CA MET A 305 -39.11 -3.61 -13.01
C MET A 305 -39.81 -3.80 -14.35
N GLY A 306 -41.13 -4.04 -14.37
CA GLY A 306 -41.93 -4.43 -15.54
C GLY A 306 -41.91 -3.48 -16.73
N GLY A 307 -41.44 -2.24 -16.56
CA GLY A 307 -41.31 -1.25 -17.65
C GLY A 307 -39.87 -0.95 -18.10
N LYS A 308 -38.87 -1.61 -17.51
CA LYS A 308 -37.47 -1.30 -17.79
C LYS A 308 -36.96 -2.13 -18.97
N PRO A 309 -36.50 -1.51 -20.07
CA PRO A 309 -36.15 -2.23 -21.30
C PRO A 309 -34.89 -3.10 -21.16
N TRP A 310 -34.09 -2.88 -20.12
CA TRP A 310 -32.91 -3.67 -19.83
C TRP A 310 -33.22 -4.89 -18.96
N VAL A 311 -34.43 -5.07 -18.44
CA VAL A 311 -34.77 -6.20 -17.56
C VAL A 311 -35.37 -7.35 -18.38
N ASP A 312 -34.76 -8.52 -18.28
CA ASP A 312 -35.38 -9.78 -18.67
C ASP A 312 -36.38 -10.22 -17.58
N GLN A 313 -37.67 -10.17 -17.90
CA GLN A 313 -38.73 -10.40 -16.91
C GLN A 313 -38.82 -11.85 -16.46
N ASP A 314 -38.60 -12.80 -17.36
CA ASP A 314 -38.69 -14.23 -17.06
C ASP A 314 -37.55 -14.64 -16.10
N SER A 315 -36.33 -14.21 -16.40
CA SER A 315 -35.15 -14.39 -15.53
C SER A 315 -35.29 -13.69 -14.19
N LEU A 316 -35.87 -12.48 -14.15
CA LEU A 316 -36.16 -11.78 -12.89
C LEU A 316 -37.17 -12.56 -12.03
N GLN A 317 -38.27 -13.03 -12.63
CA GLN A 317 -39.29 -13.79 -11.92
C GLN A 317 -38.71 -15.09 -11.36
N GLU A 318 -37.91 -15.81 -12.15
CA GLU A 318 -37.21 -17.01 -11.70
C GLU A 318 -36.27 -16.72 -10.53
N ALA A 319 -35.46 -15.67 -10.64
CA ALA A 319 -34.53 -15.27 -9.58
C ALA A 319 -35.25 -14.82 -8.30
N LEU A 320 -36.35 -14.06 -8.40
CA LEU A 320 -37.17 -13.68 -7.25
C LEU A 320 -37.82 -14.89 -6.59
N ALA A 321 -38.35 -15.82 -7.38
CA ALA A 321 -38.95 -17.05 -6.87
C ALA A 321 -37.92 -17.92 -6.12
N ALA A 322 -36.76 -18.15 -6.74
CA ALA A 322 -35.66 -18.90 -6.12
C ALA A 322 -35.11 -18.20 -4.87
N GLY A 323 -34.84 -16.90 -4.96
CA GLY A 323 -34.34 -16.08 -3.86
C GLY A 323 -35.29 -16.07 -2.67
N ARG A 324 -36.58 -15.82 -2.88
CA ARG A 324 -37.61 -15.87 -1.81
C ARG A 324 -37.70 -17.25 -1.18
N ALA A 325 -37.74 -18.31 -1.98
CA ALA A 325 -37.85 -19.67 -1.46
C ALA A 325 -36.65 -20.05 -0.58
N LEU A 326 -35.43 -19.71 -1.00
CA LEU A 326 -34.21 -19.94 -0.22
C LEU A 326 -34.14 -19.05 1.02
N PHE A 327 -34.57 -17.79 0.93
CA PHE A 327 -34.61 -16.87 2.07
C PHE A 327 -35.57 -17.35 3.17
N HIS A 328 -36.80 -17.72 2.82
CA HIS A 328 -37.78 -18.23 3.79
C HIS A 328 -37.37 -19.57 4.42
N ALA A 329 -36.51 -20.35 3.75
CA ALA A 329 -35.93 -21.57 4.28
C ALA A 329 -34.62 -21.35 5.06
N TYR A 330 -34.24 -20.10 5.34
CA TYR A 330 -33.00 -19.73 6.04
C TYR A 330 -31.72 -20.24 5.35
N ARG A 331 -31.74 -20.34 4.01
CA ARG A 331 -30.58 -20.74 3.19
C ARG A 331 -29.78 -19.54 2.66
N LEU A 332 -30.34 -18.33 2.73
CA LEU A 332 -29.64 -17.08 2.42
C LEU A 332 -29.33 -16.32 3.72
N ALA A 333 -28.24 -15.55 3.71
CA ALA A 333 -27.86 -14.74 4.85
C ALA A 333 -28.72 -13.47 4.90
N SER A 334 -29.43 -13.25 6.02
CA SER A 334 -30.25 -12.04 6.24
C SER A 334 -29.43 -10.75 6.29
N HIS A 335 -28.13 -10.86 6.57
CA HIS A 335 -27.16 -9.78 6.51
C HIS A 335 -25.92 -10.24 5.73
N PRO A 336 -25.34 -9.39 4.85
CA PRO A 336 -24.02 -9.67 4.32
C PRO A 336 -23.07 -9.82 5.51
N ARG A 337 -22.46 -11.01 5.69
CA ARG A 337 -21.48 -11.21 6.75
C ARG A 337 -20.38 -10.18 6.54
N SER A 338 -20.05 -9.45 7.60
CA SER A 338 -18.83 -8.67 7.61
C SER A 338 -17.67 -9.64 7.36
N PRO A 339 -16.65 -9.29 6.55
CA PRO A 339 -15.46 -10.14 6.37
C PRO A 339 -14.74 -10.48 7.69
N TRP A 340 -15.13 -9.84 8.78
CA TRP A 340 -14.57 -9.97 10.12
C TRP A 340 -15.38 -10.87 11.07
N ASP A 341 -16.54 -11.40 10.64
CA ASP A 341 -17.39 -12.28 11.46
C ASP A 341 -17.04 -13.76 11.25
N SER A 342 -16.01 -14.24 11.98
CA SER A 342 -15.47 -15.61 11.83
C SER A 342 -16.13 -16.70 12.69
N GLU A 343 -17.20 -16.41 13.46
CA GLU A 343 -17.58 -17.29 14.59
C GLU A 343 -19.06 -17.72 14.69
N VAL A 344 -19.82 -17.79 13.59
CA VAL A 344 -21.17 -18.41 13.64
C VAL A 344 -21.25 -19.63 12.72
N PRO A 345 -21.38 -20.85 13.28
CA PRO A 345 -21.64 -22.05 12.50
C PRO A 345 -23.08 -22.04 11.97
N PHE A 346 -23.28 -22.61 10.78
CA PHE A 346 -24.60 -22.91 10.21
C PHE A 346 -25.13 -24.23 10.76
#